data_AF-H2YQ15-F1
#
_entry.id   AF-H2YQ15-F1
#
_cell.length_a   1.000
_cell.length_b   1.000
_cell.length_c   1.000
_cell.angle_alpha   90.00
_cell.angle_beta   90.00
_cell.angle_gamma   90.00
#
_symmetry.space_group_name_H-M   'P 1'
#
loop_
_entity.id
_entity.type
_entity.pdbx_description
1 polymer ?
#
loop_
_entity_poly.entity_id
_entity_poly.type
_entity_poly.pdbx_seq_one_letter_code
_entity_poly.pdbx_strand_id
1 'polypeptide(L)'
;QIFVVSKAAPQLPLLIEDASRPELDDGKSDEAGRPRVNLDTRLDNRILDLRTTTKQAIFRLEAGVCKLFRDTLTAKGFCEIHTPKIISAASEGGANVFTVSYFKTNAFLAQSPQLYKQMAIAADFEKVFTVGAVFRAEDSNTHRHLTEFVGLDLEMAIQYHYHEVLQVIGDMFISIFKGLRDNHQKEITTVARQYPAEFGC
;
A
#
# COMPACT_ATOMS: atom_id res chain seq x y z
N GLN A 1 35.62 19.61 -14.10
CA GLN A 1 34.69 20.74 -14.30
C GLN A 1 33.31 20.31 -13.81
N ILE A 2 32.54 21.19 -13.18
CA ILE A 2 31.17 20.91 -12.68
C ILE A 2 30.19 21.66 -13.59
N PHE A 3 29.15 20.98 -14.07
CA PHE A 3 28.11 21.54 -14.94
C PHE A 3 26.72 21.33 -14.35
N VAL A 4 25.84 22.31 -14.54
CA VAL A 4 24.44 22.22 -14.12
C VAL A 4 23.63 21.59 -15.26
N VAL A 5 23.10 20.39 -15.02
CA VAL A 5 22.22 19.68 -15.98
C VAL A 5 20.79 20.20 -15.92
N SER A 6 20.28 20.45 -14.71
CA SER A 6 18.95 21.01 -14.49
C SER A 6 18.96 21.90 -13.25
N LYS A 7 18.72 23.19 -13.43
CA LYS A 7 18.73 24.18 -12.34
C LYS A 7 17.38 24.20 -11.63
N ALA A 8 17.37 24.02 -10.32
CA ALA A 8 16.17 24.21 -9.50
C ALA A 8 15.89 25.71 -9.24
N ALA A 9 14.64 26.04 -8.95
CA ALA A 9 14.29 27.36 -8.45
C ALA A 9 15.03 27.64 -7.12
N PRO A 10 15.43 28.90 -6.83
CA PRO A 10 16.14 29.23 -5.58
C PRO A 10 15.31 28.98 -4.33
N GLN A 11 13.99 29.19 -4.41
CA GLN A 11 13.03 28.90 -3.34
C GLN A 11 12.14 27.74 -3.78
N LEU A 12 12.06 26.73 -2.91
CA LEU A 12 11.17 25.59 -3.05
C LEU A 12 10.02 25.71 -2.03
N PRO A 13 8.82 25.22 -2.35
CA PRO A 13 7.67 25.23 -1.43
C PRO A 13 7.87 24.31 -0.21
N LEU A 14 8.82 23.36 -0.29
CA LEU A 14 9.20 22.47 0.79
C LEU A 14 10.72 22.24 0.75
N LEU A 15 11.39 22.43 1.88
CA LEU A 15 12.79 22.05 2.03
C LEU A 15 12.91 20.57 2.43
N ILE A 16 13.78 19.84 1.73
CA ILE A 16 14.02 18.41 2.01
C ILE A 16 14.57 18.23 3.43
N GLU A 17 15.42 19.15 3.89
CA GLU A 17 15.97 19.11 5.25
C GLU A 17 14.88 19.16 6.32
N ASP A 18 13.90 20.06 6.18
CA ASP A 18 12.79 20.19 7.12
C ASP A 18 11.92 18.93 7.13
N ALA A 19 11.67 18.35 5.95
CA ALA A 19 10.87 17.12 5.79
C ALA A 19 11.60 15.85 6.30
N SER A 20 12.92 15.88 6.37
CA SER A 20 13.76 14.75 6.82
C SER A 20 13.96 14.69 8.33
N ARG A 21 13.46 15.67 9.10
CA ARG A 21 13.60 15.68 10.57
C ARG A 21 12.79 14.56 11.23
N PRO A 22 13.29 13.93 12.32
CA PRO A 22 12.55 12.94 13.10
C PRO A 22 11.22 13.48 13.65
N GLU A 23 10.20 12.63 13.69
CA GLU A 23 8.97 12.95 14.40
C GLU A 23 9.12 12.53 15.87
N LEU A 24 9.21 13.49 16.78
CA LEU A 24 9.05 13.24 18.22
C LEU A 24 7.57 13.43 18.59
N ASP A 25 7.06 12.59 19.50
CA ASP A 25 5.64 12.42 19.90
C ASP A 25 4.97 13.72 20.42
N ASP A 26 5.75 14.71 20.79
CA ASP A 26 5.33 15.79 21.69
C ASP A 26 4.62 16.97 20.97
N GLY A 27 4.39 16.89 19.65
CA GLY A 27 3.68 17.91 18.87
C GLY A 27 4.32 19.31 18.84
N LYS A 28 5.55 19.45 19.37
CA LYS A 28 6.31 20.72 19.42
C LYS A 28 7.49 20.69 18.46
N SER A 29 8.01 21.88 18.13
CA SER A 29 9.29 22.09 17.46
C SER A 29 10.34 21.11 17.97
N ASP A 30 11.31 20.74 17.13
CA ASP A 30 12.42 19.92 17.62
C ASP A 30 13.13 20.59 18.83
N GLU A 31 14.03 19.87 19.51
CA GLU A 31 14.77 20.38 20.66
C GLU A 31 15.48 21.73 20.38
N ALA A 32 15.68 22.09 19.10
CA ALA A 32 16.29 23.32 18.61
C ALA A 32 15.29 24.41 18.17
N GLY A 33 13.98 24.22 18.38
CA GLY A 33 12.96 25.23 18.07
C GLY A 33 12.63 25.37 16.57
N ARG A 34 13.07 24.44 15.71
CA ARG A 34 12.88 24.55 14.26
C ARG A 34 11.45 24.14 13.85
N PRO A 35 10.87 24.79 12.83
CA PRO A 35 9.53 24.47 12.35
C PRO A 35 9.49 23.07 11.73
N ARG A 36 8.38 22.36 11.98
CA ARG A 36 8.06 21.08 11.33
C ARG A 36 7.10 21.32 10.18
N VAL A 37 7.14 20.43 9.19
CA VAL A 37 6.22 20.45 8.04
C VAL A 37 5.10 19.46 8.31
N ASN A 38 3.86 19.96 8.39
CA ASN A 38 2.69 19.10 8.59
C ASN A 38 2.45 18.15 7.40
N LEU A 39 1.69 17.06 7.63
CA LEU A 39 1.44 16.05 6.61
C LEU A 39 0.78 16.62 5.36
N ASP A 40 -0.21 17.51 5.51
CA ASP A 40 -0.95 18.11 4.39
C ASP A 40 -0.01 18.87 3.44
N THR A 41 0.88 19.72 3.97
CA THR A 41 1.87 20.44 3.15
C THR A 41 2.82 19.48 2.43
N ARG A 42 3.17 18.35 3.06
CA ARG A 42 4.02 17.31 2.44
C ARG A 42 3.28 16.59 1.32
N LEU A 43 1.97 16.36 1.45
CA LEU A 43 1.14 15.73 0.43
C LEU A 43 0.87 16.69 -0.74
N ASP A 44 0.63 17.98 -0.47
CA ASP A 44 0.52 19.02 -1.50
C ASP A 44 1.82 19.16 -2.32
N ASN A 45 2.96 18.88 -1.69
CA ASN A 45 4.30 18.95 -2.29
C ASN A 45 4.96 17.57 -2.44
N ARG A 46 4.16 16.55 -2.75
CA ARG A 46 4.57 15.14 -2.70
C ARG A 46 5.84 14.82 -3.48
N ILE A 47 6.07 15.47 -4.63
CA ILE A 47 7.27 15.26 -5.45
C ILE A 47 8.56 15.57 -4.66
N LEU A 48 8.56 16.62 -3.83
CA LEU A 48 9.71 16.98 -3.01
C LEU A 48 9.82 16.07 -1.78
N ASP A 49 8.69 15.77 -1.15
CA ASP A 49 8.64 14.87 0.01
C ASP A 49 9.17 13.46 -0.32
N LEU A 50 8.82 12.95 -1.50
CA LEU A 50 9.29 11.66 -2.01
C LEU A 50 10.81 11.62 -2.26
N ARG A 51 11.54 12.74 -2.21
CA ARG A 51 13.01 12.76 -2.32
C ARG A 51 13.71 12.53 -0.98
N THR A 52 12.99 12.61 0.13
CA THR A 52 13.55 12.30 1.45
C THR A 52 13.94 10.81 1.52
N THR A 53 15.05 10.51 2.20
CA THR A 53 15.56 9.14 2.35
C THR A 53 14.53 8.21 2.99
N THR A 54 13.74 8.71 3.94
CA THR A 54 12.71 7.95 4.64
C THR A 54 11.55 7.58 3.73
N LYS A 55 10.99 8.52 2.96
CA LYS A 55 9.89 8.18 2.03
C LYS A 55 10.38 7.26 0.93
N GLN A 56 11.59 7.48 0.41
CA GLN A 56 12.27 6.56 -0.50
C GLN A 56 12.40 5.14 0.07
N ALA A 57 12.72 4.99 1.37
CA ALA A 57 12.80 3.70 2.04
C ALA A 57 11.41 3.05 2.22
N ILE A 58 10.39 3.81 2.63
CA ILE A 58 9.01 3.33 2.79
C ILE A 58 8.50 2.71 1.48
N PHE A 59 8.64 3.41 0.35
CA PHE A 59 8.15 2.88 -0.93
C PHE A 59 8.94 1.66 -1.44
N ARG A 60 10.24 1.54 -1.09
CA ARG A 60 11.00 0.31 -1.35
C ARG A 60 10.51 -0.86 -0.51
N LEU A 61 10.17 -0.62 0.76
CA LEU A 61 9.56 -1.64 1.63
C LEU A 61 8.19 -2.06 1.12
N GLU A 62 7.35 -1.11 0.70
CA GLU A 62 6.04 -1.39 0.08
C GLU A 62 6.18 -2.27 -1.17
N ALA A 63 7.13 -1.93 -2.06
CA ALA A 63 7.46 -2.76 -3.22
C ALA A 63 7.95 -4.16 -2.80
N GLY A 64 8.77 -4.24 -1.75
CA GLY A 64 9.24 -5.48 -1.15
C GLY A 64 8.11 -6.37 -0.63
N VAL A 65 7.12 -5.80 0.07
CA VAL A 65 5.91 -6.52 0.52
C VAL A 65 5.18 -7.12 -0.67
N CYS A 66 4.89 -6.32 -1.70
CA CYS A 66 4.18 -6.78 -2.87
C CYS A 66 4.94 -7.87 -3.64
N LYS A 67 6.29 -7.75 -3.71
CA LYS A 67 7.14 -8.77 -4.33
C LYS A 67 7.09 -10.08 -3.54
N LEU A 68 7.30 -10.03 -2.23
CA LEU A 68 7.32 -11.23 -1.37
C LEU A 68 5.96 -11.92 -1.32
N PHE A 69 4.86 -11.16 -1.35
CA PHE A 69 3.51 -11.70 -1.52
C PHE A 69 3.38 -12.51 -2.81
N ARG A 70 3.75 -11.92 -3.96
CA ARG A 70 3.71 -12.59 -5.26
C ARG A 70 4.60 -13.83 -5.31
N ASP A 71 5.85 -13.70 -4.88
CA ASP A 71 6.82 -14.79 -4.90
C ASP A 71 6.33 -15.98 -4.05
N THR A 72 5.81 -15.71 -2.86
CA THR A 72 5.35 -16.75 -1.93
C THR A 72 4.14 -17.50 -2.48
N LEU A 73 3.15 -16.79 -3.05
CA LEU A 73 1.97 -17.43 -3.60
C LEU A 73 2.26 -18.14 -4.92
N THR A 74 3.10 -17.56 -5.78
CA THR A 74 3.56 -18.21 -7.02
C THR A 74 4.29 -19.52 -6.71
N ALA A 75 5.16 -19.54 -5.70
CA ALA A 75 5.84 -20.77 -5.26
C ALA A 75 4.88 -21.84 -4.70
N LYS A 76 3.70 -21.44 -4.22
CA LYS A 76 2.63 -22.34 -3.75
C LYS A 76 1.63 -22.73 -4.87
N GLY A 77 1.92 -22.37 -6.12
CA GLY A 77 1.14 -22.71 -7.30
C GLY A 77 -0.09 -21.83 -7.52
N PHE A 78 -0.14 -20.62 -6.96
CA PHE A 78 -1.22 -19.68 -7.25
C PHE A 78 -1.00 -18.99 -8.60
N CYS A 79 -2.11 -18.69 -9.28
CA CYS A 79 -2.13 -17.89 -10.51
C CYS A 79 -2.47 -16.42 -10.21
N GLU A 80 -1.66 -15.47 -10.70
CA GLU A 80 -2.02 -14.04 -10.64
C GLU A 80 -3.12 -13.75 -11.67
N ILE A 81 -4.23 -13.16 -11.20
CA ILE A 81 -5.34 -12.73 -12.06
C ILE A 81 -5.53 -11.22 -11.99
N HIS A 82 -6.02 -10.64 -13.08
CA HIS A 82 -6.39 -9.23 -13.17
C HIS A 82 -7.91 -9.09 -13.30
N THR A 83 -8.54 -8.54 -12.26
CA THR A 83 -10.00 -8.39 -12.19
C THR A 83 -10.43 -6.98 -12.58
N PRO A 84 -11.57 -6.81 -13.28
CA PRO A 84 -12.07 -5.51 -13.65
C PRO A 84 -12.43 -4.69 -12.41
N LYS A 85 -12.19 -3.38 -12.47
CA LYS A 85 -12.50 -2.43 -11.38
C LYS A 85 -13.75 -1.61 -11.62
N ILE A 86 -14.30 -1.67 -12.83
CA ILE A 86 -15.57 -1.04 -13.23
C ILE A 86 -16.60 -2.16 -13.36
N ILE A 87 -17.68 -2.07 -12.59
CA ILE A 87 -18.74 -3.08 -12.52
C ILE A 87 -20.11 -2.47 -12.83
N SER A 88 -21.01 -3.27 -13.39
CA SER A 88 -22.33 -2.81 -13.84
C SER A 88 -23.34 -2.61 -12.71
N ALA A 89 -23.10 -3.22 -11.55
CA ALA A 89 -23.96 -3.12 -10.37
C ALA A 89 -23.10 -3.15 -9.10
N ALA A 90 -23.59 -2.53 -8.02
CA ALA A 90 -22.95 -2.64 -6.72
C ALA A 90 -22.94 -4.10 -6.25
N SER A 91 -21.76 -4.67 -6.03
CA SER A 91 -21.56 -6.09 -5.69
C SER A 91 -21.88 -6.42 -4.23
N GLU A 92 -21.88 -5.43 -3.34
CA GLU A 92 -22.07 -5.59 -1.90
C GLU A 92 -23.21 -4.65 -1.47
N GLY A 93 -24.41 -5.22 -1.26
CA GLY A 93 -25.58 -4.43 -0.87
C GLY A 93 -25.40 -3.80 0.52
N GLY A 94 -25.57 -2.48 0.62
CA GLY A 94 -25.56 -1.74 1.88
C GLY A 94 -24.38 -0.81 2.11
N ALA A 95 -23.33 -0.85 1.27
CA ALA A 95 -22.20 0.06 1.35
C ALA A 95 -22.29 1.19 0.31
N ASN A 96 -21.75 2.37 0.65
CA ASN A 96 -21.58 3.45 -0.32
C ASN A 96 -20.62 2.99 -1.43
N VAL A 97 -20.97 3.27 -2.69
CA VAL A 97 -20.14 2.94 -3.86
C VAL A 97 -19.86 4.19 -4.70
N PHE A 98 -18.66 4.28 -5.28
CA PHE A 98 -18.39 5.33 -6.27
C PHE A 98 -19.09 5.01 -7.58
N THR A 99 -19.88 5.97 -8.06
CA THR A 99 -20.57 5.89 -9.36
C THR A 99 -19.74 6.60 -10.42
N VAL A 100 -19.59 5.96 -11.57
CA VAL A 100 -18.84 6.45 -12.73
C VAL A 100 -19.79 6.58 -13.91
N SER A 101 -19.76 7.73 -14.59
CA SER A 101 -20.45 7.88 -15.88
C SER A 101 -19.77 6.99 -16.91
N TYR A 102 -20.50 6.03 -17.46
CA TYR A 102 -20.00 5.04 -18.40
C TYR A 102 -20.82 5.07 -19.69
N PHE A 103 -20.41 5.96 -20.60
CA PHE A 103 -21.12 6.28 -21.82
C PHE A 103 -22.55 6.78 -21.54
N LYS A 104 -23.56 6.01 -21.96
CA LYS A 104 -24.99 6.32 -21.77
C LYS A 104 -25.56 5.66 -20.50
N THR A 105 -24.74 4.96 -19.74
CA THR A 105 -25.14 4.21 -18.54
C THR A 105 -24.25 4.59 -17.34
N ASN A 106 -24.63 4.14 -16.15
CA ASN A 106 -23.78 4.22 -14.97
C ASN A 106 -23.01 2.91 -14.79
N ALA A 107 -21.81 3.03 -14.24
CA ALA A 107 -21.05 1.92 -13.69
C ALA A 107 -20.56 2.29 -12.28
N PHE A 108 -19.95 1.34 -11.59
CA PHE A 108 -19.49 1.51 -10.22
C PHE A 108 -18.05 1.04 -10.08
N LEU A 109 -17.29 1.61 -9.14
CA LEU A 109 -15.97 1.09 -8.79
C LEU A 109 -16.11 -0.08 -7.81
N ALA A 110 -15.40 -1.18 -8.08
CA ALA A 110 -15.43 -2.37 -7.25
C ALA A 110 -14.79 -2.14 -5.87
N GLN A 111 -15.52 -2.46 -4.80
CA GLN A 111 -15.03 -2.28 -3.43
C GLN A 111 -14.11 -3.40 -2.94
N SER A 112 -14.13 -4.54 -3.63
CA SER A 112 -13.23 -5.66 -3.41
C SER A 112 -13.23 -6.51 -4.69
N PRO A 113 -12.17 -7.30 -4.95
CA PRO A 113 -12.17 -8.25 -6.05
C PRO A 113 -12.91 -9.57 -5.69
N GLN A 114 -13.62 -9.63 -4.56
CA GLN A 114 -14.10 -10.89 -3.95
C GLN A 114 -14.94 -11.72 -4.91
N LEU A 115 -15.94 -11.11 -5.55
CA LEU A 115 -16.81 -11.80 -6.51
C LEU A 115 -16.00 -12.43 -7.67
N TYR A 116 -15.07 -11.68 -8.25
CA TYR A 116 -14.28 -12.16 -9.38
C TYR A 116 -13.29 -13.27 -8.99
N LYS A 117 -12.73 -13.23 -7.77
CA LYS A 117 -11.90 -14.33 -7.26
C LYS A 117 -12.72 -15.61 -7.13
N GLN A 118 -13.92 -15.53 -6.54
CA GLN A 118 -14.81 -16.68 -6.40
C GLN A 118 -15.26 -17.23 -7.76
N MET A 119 -15.53 -16.36 -8.73
CA MET A 119 -15.79 -16.77 -10.11
C MET A 119 -14.60 -17.50 -10.74
N ALA A 120 -13.36 -17.08 -10.46
CA ALA A 120 -12.17 -17.78 -10.94
C ALA A 120 -12.02 -19.17 -10.30
N ILE A 121 -12.30 -19.30 -9.00
CA ILE A 121 -12.36 -20.61 -8.33
C ILE A 121 -13.43 -21.50 -8.95
N ALA A 122 -14.62 -20.97 -9.22
CA ALA A 122 -15.70 -21.69 -9.92
C ALA A 122 -15.38 -22.01 -11.39
N ALA A 123 -14.35 -21.38 -11.96
CA ALA A 123 -13.83 -21.63 -13.30
C ALA A 123 -12.55 -22.50 -13.27
N ASP A 124 -12.40 -23.33 -12.23
CA ASP A 124 -11.33 -24.33 -12.08
C ASP A 124 -9.90 -23.77 -11.96
N PHE A 125 -9.72 -22.50 -11.59
CA PHE A 125 -8.37 -21.96 -11.36
C PHE A 125 -7.69 -22.50 -10.09
N GLU A 126 -8.45 -23.12 -9.18
CA GLU A 126 -8.06 -23.68 -7.87
C GLU A 126 -7.42 -22.69 -6.87
N LYS A 127 -6.43 -21.90 -7.28
CA LYS A 127 -5.66 -20.97 -6.46
C LYS A 127 -5.36 -19.70 -7.23
N VAL A 128 -5.89 -18.57 -6.77
CA VAL A 128 -5.70 -17.28 -7.43
C VAL A 128 -5.29 -16.19 -6.45
N PHE A 129 -4.54 -15.21 -6.93
CA PHE A 129 -4.33 -13.97 -6.21
C PHE A 129 -4.42 -12.77 -7.14
N THR A 130 -4.64 -11.58 -6.58
CA THR A 130 -4.61 -10.33 -7.33
C THR A 130 -4.02 -9.22 -6.48
N VAL A 131 -3.28 -8.34 -7.14
CA VAL A 131 -2.75 -7.09 -6.57
C VAL A 131 -3.32 -5.94 -7.37
N GLY A 132 -4.13 -5.09 -6.77
CA GLY A 132 -4.74 -3.99 -7.51
C GLY A 132 -5.57 -3.04 -6.67
N ALA A 133 -6.08 -1.99 -7.32
CA ALA A 133 -6.86 -0.96 -6.66
C ALA A 133 -8.16 -1.51 -6.05
N VAL A 134 -8.47 -0.99 -4.86
CA VAL A 134 -9.65 -1.24 -4.05
C VAL A 134 -10.22 0.11 -3.62
N PHE A 135 -11.53 0.25 -3.70
CA PHE A 135 -12.21 1.53 -3.45
C PHE A 135 -13.19 1.46 -2.27
N ARG A 136 -13.14 2.44 -1.38
CA ARG A 136 -14.10 2.59 -0.26
C ARG A 136 -14.73 3.98 -0.35
N ALA A 137 -16.05 4.04 -0.50
CA ALA A 137 -16.79 5.30 -0.62
C ALA A 137 -17.46 5.74 0.70
N GLU A 138 -17.02 5.17 1.82
CA GLU A 138 -17.40 5.66 3.15
C GLU A 138 -16.77 7.03 3.38
N ASP A 139 -17.57 7.98 3.86
CA ASP A 139 -17.09 9.32 4.22
C ASP A 139 -16.40 9.25 5.60
N SER A 140 -15.20 8.67 5.62
CA SER A 140 -14.42 8.47 6.82
C SER A 140 -13.04 9.09 6.66
N ASN A 141 -12.86 10.26 7.28
CA ASN A 141 -11.57 10.95 7.32
C ASN A 141 -10.82 10.60 8.61
N THR A 142 -10.06 9.50 8.59
CA THR A 142 -9.21 9.09 9.72
C THR A 142 -7.79 8.78 9.25
N HIS A 143 -6.85 8.73 10.19
CA HIS A 143 -5.45 8.35 9.92
C HIS A 143 -5.26 6.90 9.40
N ARG A 144 -6.32 6.09 9.35
CA ARG A 144 -6.28 4.69 8.89
C ARG A 144 -7.13 4.41 7.65
N HIS A 145 -7.89 5.39 7.15
CA HIS A 145 -8.81 5.19 6.04
C HIS A 145 -8.34 5.94 4.80
N LEU A 146 -8.35 5.25 3.66
CA LEU A 146 -8.14 5.79 2.34
C LEU A 146 -9.33 5.37 1.47
N THR A 147 -9.76 6.25 0.57
CA THR A 147 -10.85 5.97 -0.38
C THR A 147 -10.39 5.10 -1.55
N GLU A 148 -9.09 5.09 -1.83
CA GLU A 148 -8.41 4.20 -2.78
C GLU A 148 -7.14 3.65 -2.14
N PHE A 149 -6.94 2.34 -2.22
CA PHE A 149 -5.71 1.68 -1.78
C PHE A 149 -5.42 0.42 -2.61
N VAL A 150 -4.22 -0.14 -2.45
CA VAL A 150 -3.83 -1.40 -3.11
C VAL A 150 -4.21 -2.58 -2.23
N GLY A 151 -5.12 -3.42 -2.72
CA GLY A 151 -5.45 -4.71 -2.12
C GLY A 151 -4.48 -5.80 -2.55
N LEU A 152 -4.11 -6.65 -1.59
CA LEU A 152 -3.43 -7.92 -1.81
C LEU A 152 -4.40 -9.04 -1.43
N ASP A 153 -4.98 -9.66 -2.44
CA ASP A 153 -6.06 -10.61 -2.26
C ASP A 153 -5.67 -11.99 -2.77
N LEU A 154 -6.07 -13.04 -2.06
CA LEU A 154 -5.99 -14.42 -2.52
C LEU A 154 -7.35 -15.12 -2.35
N GLU A 155 -7.53 -16.21 -3.08
CA GLU A 155 -8.62 -17.16 -2.93
C GLU A 155 -8.11 -18.56 -3.32
N MET A 156 -8.56 -19.59 -2.61
CA MET A 156 -8.10 -20.95 -2.83
C MET A 156 -9.24 -21.94 -2.56
N ALA A 157 -9.44 -22.89 -3.46
CA ALA A 157 -10.29 -24.05 -3.26
C ALA A 157 -9.75 -24.91 -2.10
N ILE A 158 -10.64 -25.34 -1.22
CA ILE A 158 -10.33 -26.20 -0.08
C ILE A 158 -10.75 -27.63 -0.37
N GLN A 159 -10.04 -28.60 0.21
CA GLN A 159 -10.41 -30.01 0.07
C GLN A 159 -11.32 -30.45 1.21
N TYR A 160 -10.93 -30.17 2.45
CA TYR A 160 -11.59 -30.71 3.64
C TYR A 160 -11.93 -29.63 4.68
N HIS A 161 -11.04 -28.66 4.91
CA HIS A 161 -11.23 -27.68 5.97
C HIS A 161 -10.57 -26.33 5.65
N TYR A 162 -11.20 -25.22 6.05
CA TYR A 162 -10.69 -23.87 5.83
C TYR A 162 -9.33 -23.57 6.51
N HIS A 163 -8.88 -24.43 7.42
CA HIS A 163 -7.54 -24.37 8.00
C HIS A 163 -6.43 -24.52 6.95
N GLU A 164 -6.71 -25.19 5.83
CA GLU A 164 -5.79 -25.25 4.68
C GLU A 164 -5.43 -23.83 4.20
N VAL A 165 -6.43 -22.95 4.08
CA VAL A 165 -6.25 -21.54 3.68
C VAL A 165 -5.55 -20.74 4.78
N LEU A 166 -5.94 -20.95 6.05
CA LEU A 166 -5.29 -20.26 7.18
C LEU A 166 -3.80 -20.57 7.27
N GLN A 167 -3.41 -21.82 7.02
CA GLN A 167 -2.00 -22.22 6.99
C GLN A 167 -1.24 -21.51 5.87
N VAL A 168 -1.83 -21.42 4.67
CA VAL A 168 -1.25 -20.67 3.55
C VAL A 168 -1.07 -19.19 3.90
N ILE A 169 -2.07 -18.56 4.51
CA ILE A 169 -1.99 -17.15 4.94
C ILE A 169 -0.92 -16.96 6.01
N GLY A 170 -0.86 -17.84 7.00
CA GLY A 170 0.15 -17.81 8.07
C GLY A 170 1.57 -17.91 7.51
N ASP A 171 1.82 -18.91 6.66
CA ASP A 171 3.10 -19.10 5.97
C ASP A 171 3.48 -17.90 5.10
N MET A 172 2.50 -17.30 4.42
CA MET A 172 2.69 -16.12 3.59
C MET A 172 3.18 -14.94 4.43
N PHE A 173 2.52 -14.63 5.54
CA PHE A 173 2.98 -13.57 6.43
C PHE A 173 4.36 -13.84 7.01
N ILE A 174 4.63 -15.07 7.46
CA ILE A 174 5.96 -15.47 7.95
C ILE A 174 7.03 -15.22 6.88
N SER A 175 6.73 -15.58 5.62
CA SER A 175 7.65 -15.41 4.48
C SER A 175 7.90 -13.93 4.18
N ILE A 176 6.86 -13.10 4.20
CA ILE A 176 6.97 -11.65 4.01
C ILE A 176 7.82 -11.04 5.13
N PHE A 177 7.52 -11.33 6.39
CA PHE A 177 8.26 -10.74 7.52
C PHE A 177 9.74 -11.15 7.54
N LYS A 178 10.04 -12.43 7.31
CA LYS A 178 11.43 -12.90 7.17
C LYS A 178 12.11 -12.24 5.97
N GLY A 179 11.44 -12.21 4.82
CA GLY A 179 11.99 -11.62 3.59
C GLY A 179 12.26 -10.12 3.71
N LEU A 180 11.44 -9.36 4.43
CA LEU A 180 11.70 -7.95 4.72
C LEU A 180 12.89 -7.77 5.66
N ARG A 181 12.93 -8.51 6.77
CA ARG A 181 14.03 -8.47 7.73
C ARG A 181 15.36 -8.80 7.05
N ASP A 182 15.39 -9.86 6.26
CA ASP A 182 16.63 -10.40 5.69
C ASP A 182 17.14 -9.55 4.49
N ASN A 183 16.23 -8.94 3.72
CA ASN A 183 16.59 -8.26 2.46
C ASN A 183 16.45 -6.72 2.47
N HIS A 184 15.79 -6.12 3.46
CA HIS A 184 15.48 -4.68 3.46
C HIS A 184 15.92 -3.97 4.76
N GLN A 185 16.94 -4.50 5.44
CA GLN A 185 17.42 -3.96 6.72
C GLN A 185 17.86 -2.49 6.60
N LYS A 186 18.44 -2.09 5.46
CA LYS A 186 18.84 -0.71 5.19
C LYS A 186 17.63 0.23 5.21
N GLU A 187 16.57 -0.13 4.51
CA GLU A 187 15.33 0.64 4.45
C GLU A 187 14.65 0.68 5.82
N ILE A 188 14.56 -0.45 6.52
CA ILE A 188 14.00 -0.54 7.88
C ILE A 188 14.72 0.42 8.83
N THR A 189 16.06 0.36 8.88
CA THR A 189 16.87 1.25 9.72
C THR A 189 16.72 2.71 9.30
N THR A 190 16.56 3.00 8.01
CA THR A 190 16.33 4.37 7.52
C THR A 190 15.00 4.92 8.02
N VAL A 191 13.93 4.10 7.99
CA VAL A 191 12.61 4.49 8.51
C VAL A 191 12.65 4.67 10.02
N ALA A 192 13.26 3.73 10.75
CA ALA A 192 13.34 3.75 12.21
C ALA A 192 14.03 4.99 12.78
N ARG A 193 14.93 5.64 12.02
CA ARG A 193 15.58 6.90 12.43
C ARG A 193 14.62 8.08 12.49
N GLN A 194 13.58 8.10 11.64
CA GLN A 194 12.58 9.18 11.61
C GLN A 194 11.30 8.81 12.36
N TYR A 195 10.95 7.52 12.35
CA TYR A 195 9.80 6.94 13.04
C TYR A 195 10.26 5.78 13.91
N PRO A 196 10.77 6.07 15.12
CA PRO A 196 11.12 5.01 16.07
C PRO A 196 9.87 4.19 16.39
N ALA A 197 9.97 2.88 16.23
CA ALA A 197 8.95 1.95 16.70
C ALA A 197 9.55 1.12 17.83
N GLU A 198 8.79 0.88 18.89
CA GLU A 198 9.15 -0.12 19.89
C GLU A 198 9.13 -1.49 19.21
N PHE A 199 10.29 -1.97 18.79
CA PHE A 199 10.43 -3.36 18.37
C PHE A 199 10.61 -4.21 19.63
N GLY A 200 9.48 -4.60 20.23
CA GLY A 200 9.44 -5.70 21.18
C GLY A 200 9.53 -7.02 20.43
N CYS A 201 10.73 -7.58 20.33
CA CYS A 201 10.97 -9.02 20.24
C CYS A 201 12.36 -9.35 20.79
#